data_AF-A0A9P1HPR7-F1
#
_entry.id   AF-A0A9P1HPR7-F1
#
_cell.length_a   1.000
_cell.length_b   1.000
_cell.length_c   1.000
_cell.angle_alpha   90.00
_cell.angle_beta   90.00
_cell.angle_gamma   90.00
#
_symmetry.space_group_name_H-M   'P 1'
#
loop_
_entity.id
_entity.type
_entity.pdbx_description
1 polymer ?
#
loop_
_entity_poly.entity_id
_entity_poly.type
_entity_poly.pdbx_seq_one_letter_code
_entity_poly.pdbx_strand_id
1 'polypeptide(L)'
;MLEKEKVDILPIAHKSYEVRRWPTFVALICVGIGWALNEVALAWIHERVPRDVPPLPDLWFSFFPEVRGAIRVTEYIMLILTLNALIIVICHQHRWIVARRVFFCAGLAYCFRALCITIFQVPVPSVNTYCAPKTNGSMEIIAARVARMFWSAGIEQLRPRELCGDLIVSGHTLTIFTAFFTFKYYAPKKLKMVGYLFNVLAFMAVIAILLARKHYTIDVVLGYTVSSRIFMEYHSLMVSYHDGGMDRNILSWSWWSPFVSFFERDAPPPHIFHNHIEWPSSCPNKIRRRIA
;
A
#
# COMPACT_ATOMS: atom_id res chain seq x y z
N MET A 1 3.99 48.68 -45.73
CA MET A 1 4.87 47.63 -45.18
C MET A 1 4.74 47.68 -43.66
N LEU A 2 4.52 46.51 -43.04
CA LEU A 2 4.16 46.23 -41.64
C LEU A 2 2.65 46.15 -41.36
N GLU A 3 2.08 45.09 -41.92
CA GLU A 3 0.85 44.44 -41.49
C GLU A 3 1.06 43.86 -40.08
N LYS A 4 0.27 44.31 -39.11
CA LYS A 4 0.27 43.76 -37.74
C LYS A 4 -0.39 42.40 -37.77
N GLU A 5 0.43 41.36 -37.75
CA GLU A 5 0.04 39.97 -37.56
C GLU A 5 -0.72 39.84 -36.23
N LYS A 6 -2.04 39.66 -36.31
CA LYS A 6 -2.87 39.25 -35.18
C LYS A 6 -2.49 37.80 -34.87
N VAL A 7 -1.70 37.61 -33.82
CA VAL A 7 -1.50 36.31 -33.22
C VAL A 7 -2.85 35.86 -32.66
N ASP A 8 -3.52 34.98 -33.40
CA ASP A 8 -4.69 34.26 -32.92
C ASP A 8 -4.27 33.38 -31.75
N ILE A 9 -4.52 33.87 -30.53
CA ILE A 9 -4.44 33.07 -29.31
C ILE A 9 -5.63 32.11 -29.38
N LEU A 10 -5.38 30.93 -29.95
CA LEU A 10 -6.30 29.79 -29.87
C LEU A 10 -6.73 29.61 -28.41
N PRO A 11 -8.04 29.59 -28.10
CA PRO A 11 -8.47 29.28 -26.76
C PRO A 11 -7.95 27.89 -26.43
N ILE A 12 -7.16 27.77 -25.37
CA ILE A 12 -6.76 26.48 -24.80
C ILE A 12 -8.08 25.77 -24.51
N ALA A 13 -8.47 24.86 -25.40
CA ALA A 13 -9.67 24.07 -25.24
C ALA A 13 -9.49 23.31 -23.93
N HIS A 14 -10.22 23.73 -22.89
CA HIS A 14 -10.34 22.97 -21.66
C HIS A 14 -11.00 21.66 -22.03
N LYS A 15 -10.19 20.67 -22.39
CA LYS A 15 -10.66 19.32 -22.66
C LYS A 15 -11.28 18.82 -21.36
N SER A 16 -12.60 18.75 -21.33
CA SER A 16 -13.33 18.14 -20.22
C SER A 16 -12.92 16.67 -20.16
N TYR A 17 -12.21 16.29 -19.09
CA TYR A 17 -11.86 14.89 -18.85
C TYR A 17 -13.04 14.22 -18.15
N GLU A 18 -13.86 13.50 -18.90
CA GLU A 18 -14.90 12.64 -18.34
C GLU A 18 -14.26 11.40 -17.71
N VAL A 19 -14.13 11.42 -16.38
CA VAL A 19 -13.50 10.32 -15.63
C VAL A 19 -14.47 9.15 -15.50
N ARG A 20 -14.10 7.98 -16.05
CA ARG A 20 -14.90 6.77 -15.90
C ARG A 20 -14.61 6.09 -14.57
N ARG A 21 -15.66 5.54 -13.95
CA ARG A 21 -15.56 4.87 -12.64
C ARG A 21 -15.07 3.42 -12.73
N TRP A 22 -15.40 2.73 -13.82
CA TRP A 22 -15.06 1.33 -14.09
C TRP A 22 -13.59 0.96 -13.80
N PRO A 23 -12.57 1.72 -14.25
CA PRO A 23 -11.17 1.38 -13.94
C PRO A 23 -10.90 1.33 -12.43
N THR A 24 -11.60 2.13 -11.62
CA THR A 24 -11.47 2.06 -10.16
C THR A 24 -12.01 0.75 -9.60
N PHE A 25 -13.09 0.22 -10.18
CA PHE A 25 -13.61 -1.10 -9.80
C PHE A 25 -12.63 -2.22 -10.15
N VAL A 26 -11.93 -2.12 -11.30
CA VAL A 26 -10.84 -3.06 -11.64
C VAL A 26 -9.73 -3.02 -10.59
N ALA A 27 -9.26 -1.82 -10.24
CA ALA A 27 -8.21 -1.67 -9.24
C ALA A 27 -8.64 -2.19 -7.86
N LEU A 28 -9.92 -2.02 -7.50
CA LEU A 28 -10.49 -2.58 -6.27
C LEU A 28 -10.52 -4.11 -6.29
N ILE A 29 -10.88 -4.72 -7.43
CA ILE A 29 -10.79 -6.17 -7.62
C ILE A 29 -9.33 -6.64 -7.49
N CYS A 30 -8.36 -5.91 -8.04
CA CYS A 30 -6.93 -6.24 -7.88
C CYS A 30 -6.51 -6.26 -6.40
N VAL A 31 -6.96 -5.29 -5.58
CA VAL A 31 -6.71 -5.30 -4.13
C VAL A 31 -7.38 -6.52 -3.48
N GLY A 32 -8.64 -6.79 -3.81
CA GLY A 32 -9.38 -7.94 -3.28
C GLY A 32 -8.70 -9.28 -3.59
N ILE A 33 -8.22 -9.45 -4.82
CA ILE A 33 -7.43 -10.62 -5.23
C ILE A 33 -6.11 -10.68 -4.46
N GLY A 34 -5.36 -9.58 -4.39
CA GLY A 34 -4.09 -9.52 -3.66
C GLY A 34 -4.28 -9.88 -2.19
N TRP A 35 -5.32 -9.38 -1.54
CA TRP A 35 -5.66 -9.74 -0.17
C TRP A 35 -6.03 -11.22 -0.06
N ALA A 36 -6.97 -11.72 -0.88
CA ALA A 36 -7.36 -13.13 -0.84
C ALA A 36 -6.16 -14.08 -1.03
N LEU A 37 -5.25 -13.76 -1.96
CA LEU A 37 -4.02 -14.51 -2.17
C LEU A 37 -3.12 -14.52 -0.92
N ASN A 38 -3.03 -13.41 -0.19
CA ASN A 38 -2.27 -13.36 1.07
C ASN A 38 -2.88 -14.25 2.15
N GLU A 39 -4.21 -14.27 2.29
CA GLU A 39 -4.87 -15.13 3.29
C GLU A 39 -4.68 -16.61 2.95
N VAL A 40 -4.84 -16.97 1.67
CA VAL A 40 -4.61 -18.34 1.19
C VAL A 40 -3.16 -18.74 1.38
N ALA A 41 -2.21 -17.88 1.00
CA ALA A 41 -0.78 -18.12 1.19
C ALA A 41 -0.45 -18.34 2.68
N LEU A 42 -0.93 -17.46 3.56
CA LEU A 42 -0.66 -17.57 4.99
C LEU A 42 -1.25 -18.85 5.61
N ALA A 43 -2.46 -19.25 5.20
CA ALA A 43 -3.03 -20.53 5.60
C ALA A 43 -2.22 -21.72 5.10
N TRP A 44 -1.77 -21.69 3.84
CA TRP A 44 -0.94 -22.72 3.22
C TRP A 44 0.42 -22.90 3.90
N ILE A 45 1.02 -21.79 4.32
CA ILE A 45 2.39 -21.75 4.86
C ILE A 45 2.43 -22.08 6.33
N HIS A 46 1.37 -21.78 7.08
CA HIS A 46 1.28 -22.17 8.48
C HIS A 46 1.45 -23.68 8.71
N GLU A 47 1.00 -24.51 7.76
CA GLU A 47 1.20 -25.96 7.79
C GLU A 47 2.65 -26.37 7.47
N ARG A 48 3.40 -25.53 6.75
CA ARG A 48 4.74 -25.83 6.22
C ARG A 48 5.89 -25.13 6.95
N VAL A 49 5.60 -24.10 7.74
CA VAL A 49 6.62 -23.36 8.50
C VAL A 49 7.42 -24.32 9.40
N PRO A 50 8.76 -24.26 9.35
CA PRO A 50 9.62 -25.01 10.28
C PRO A 50 9.39 -24.50 11.71
N ARG A 51 9.05 -25.41 12.64
CA ARG A 51 8.84 -25.08 14.06
C ARG A 51 9.98 -25.55 14.96
N ASP A 52 10.70 -26.59 14.53
CA ASP A 52 11.75 -27.23 15.31
C ASP A 52 13.14 -26.61 15.07
N VAL A 53 13.18 -25.47 14.37
CA VAL A 53 14.41 -24.75 14.01
C VAL A 53 14.42 -23.40 14.75
N PRO A 54 15.54 -23.01 15.38
CA PRO A 54 15.65 -21.71 16.02
C PRO A 54 15.54 -20.56 15.00
N PRO A 55 15.21 -19.33 15.47
CA PRO A 55 15.22 -18.15 14.62
C PRO A 55 16.55 -17.97 13.88
N LEU A 56 16.47 -17.47 12.63
CA LEU A 56 17.66 -17.15 11.86
C LEU A 56 18.43 -15.98 12.52
N PRO A 57 19.77 -15.93 12.36
CA PRO A 57 20.55 -14.82 12.86
C PRO A 57 20.14 -13.53 12.13
N ASP A 58 19.76 -12.52 12.90
CA ASP A 58 19.41 -11.19 12.41
C ASP A 58 20.20 -10.15 13.20
N LEU A 59 20.81 -9.21 12.47
CA LEU A 59 21.66 -8.19 13.07
C LEU A 59 20.91 -7.29 14.06
N TRP A 60 19.63 -7.01 13.83
CA TRP A 60 18.85 -6.25 14.80
C TRP A 60 18.63 -7.04 16.09
N PHE A 61 18.39 -8.35 15.98
CA PHE A 61 18.12 -9.21 17.14
C PHE A 61 19.34 -9.43 18.02
N SER A 62 20.56 -9.25 17.50
CA SER A 62 21.79 -9.30 18.29
C SER A 62 22.02 -8.03 19.12
N PHE A 63 21.53 -6.86 18.65
CA PHE A 63 21.70 -5.60 19.36
C PHE A 63 20.54 -5.24 20.28
N PHE A 64 19.30 -5.62 19.93
CA PHE A 64 18.09 -5.18 20.64
C PHE A 64 17.28 -6.36 21.21
N PRO A 65 16.76 -6.22 22.45
CA PRO A 65 15.93 -7.24 23.07
C PRO A 65 14.53 -7.31 22.43
N GLU A 66 13.85 -8.44 22.60
CA GLU A 66 12.44 -8.59 22.25
C GLU A 66 11.56 -7.81 23.24
N VAL A 67 10.69 -6.93 22.72
CA VAL A 67 9.69 -6.20 23.50
C VAL A 67 8.31 -6.74 23.17
N ARG A 68 7.79 -7.59 24.06
CA ARG A 68 6.46 -8.20 23.91
C ARG A 68 5.38 -7.10 23.85
N GLY A 69 4.59 -7.11 22.79
CA GLY A 69 3.49 -6.17 22.60
C GLY A 69 3.85 -4.86 21.88
N ALA A 70 5.12 -4.65 21.49
CA ALA A 70 5.53 -3.52 20.65
C ALA A 70 4.78 -3.50 19.30
N ILE A 71 4.37 -4.66 18.79
CA ILE A 71 3.57 -4.77 17.56
C ILE A 71 2.25 -3.98 17.63
N ARG A 72 1.65 -3.82 18.82
CA ARG A 72 0.43 -3.02 18.98
C ARG A 72 0.65 -1.55 18.60
N VAL A 73 1.84 -1.01 18.87
CA VAL A 73 2.19 0.36 18.49
C VAL A 73 2.21 0.46 16.96
N THR A 74 2.81 -0.51 16.28
CA THR A 74 2.77 -0.61 14.82
C THR A 74 1.35 -0.71 14.29
N GLU A 75 0.50 -1.55 14.87
CA GLU A 75 -0.91 -1.71 14.44
C GLU A 75 -1.69 -0.39 14.55
N TYR A 76 -1.55 0.33 15.68
CA TYR A 76 -2.19 1.64 15.84
C TYR A 76 -1.67 2.66 14.83
N ILE A 77 -0.36 2.73 14.61
CA ILE A 77 0.23 3.64 13.63
C ILE A 77 -0.23 3.29 12.21
N MET A 78 -0.22 2.01 11.85
CA MET A 78 -0.72 1.52 10.57
C MET A 78 -2.17 1.93 10.36
N LEU A 79 -3.04 1.74 11.36
CA LEU A 79 -4.44 2.16 11.30
C LEU A 79 -4.56 3.67 11.07
N ILE A 80 -3.81 4.49 11.83
CA ILE A 80 -3.80 5.96 11.67
C ILE A 80 -3.40 6.36 10.25
N LEU A 81 -2.30 5.79 9.72
CA LEU A 81 -1.80 6.11 8.39
C LEU A 81 -2.77 5.65 7.30
N THR A 82 -3.31 4.43 7.39
CA THR A 82 -4.26 3.89 6.42
C THR A 82 -5.57 4.66 6.42
N LEU A 83 -6.10 5.03 7.59
CA LEU A 83 -7.31 5.87 7.67
C LEU A 83 -7.07 7.25 7.05
N ASN A 84 -5.90 7.86 7.30
CA ASN A 84 -5.56 9.13 6.66
C ASN A 84 -5.42 9.01 5.13
N ALA A 85 -4.77 7.96 4.65
CA ALA A 85 -4.68 7.68 3.21
C ALA A 85 -6.07 7.50 2.59
N LEU A 86 -6.98 6.79 3.26
CA LEU A 86 -8.35 6.62 2.82
C LEU A 86 -9.13 7.95 2.79
N ILE A 87 -8.95 8.81 3.81
CA ILE A 87 -9.54 10.16 3.82
C ILE A 87 -9.03 10.97 2.62
N ILE A 88 -7.73 10.94 2.34
CA ILE A 88 -7.14 11.60 1.16
C ILE A 88 -7.79 11.06 -0.12
N VAL A 89 -7.86 9.74 -0.29
CA VAL A 89 -8.45 9.10 -1.48
C VAL A 89 -9.92 9.53 -1.68
N ILE A 90 -10.75 9.44 -0.64
CA ILE A 90 -12.19 9.71 -0.71
C ILE A 90 -12.48 11.20 -0.93
N CYS A 91 -11.72 12.07 -0.24
CA CYS A 91 -11.95 13.50 -0.26
C CYS A 91 -11.14 14.21 -1.36
N HIS A 92 -10.35 13.53 -2.18
CA HIS A 92 -9.64 14.19 -3.28
C HIS A 92 -10.60 14.67 -4.36
N GLN A 93 -10.35 15.84 -4.98
CA GLN A 93 -11.16 16.32 -6.12
C GLN A 93 -11.22 15.27 -7.25
N HIS A 94 -10.11 14.57 -7.49
CA HIS A 94 -9.99 13.47 -8.45
C HIS A 94 -10.08 12.09 -7.80
N ARG A 95 -10.97 11.90 -6.81
CA ARG A 95 -11.07 10.67 -5.97
C ARG A 95 -11.00 9.35 -6.73
N TRP A 96 -11.67 9.23 -7.87
CA TRP A 96 -11.68 7.99 -8.67
C TRP A 96 -10.32 7.68 -9.29
N ILE A 97 -9.60 8.71 -9.73
CA ILE A 97 -8.24 8.56 -10.29
C ILE A 97 -7.25 8.25 -9.16
N VAL A 98 -7.33 8.95 -8.03
CA VAL A 98 -6.45 8.66 -6.88
C VAL A 98 -6.70 7.24 -6.37
N ALA A 99 -7.97 6.85 -6.20
CA ALA A 99 -8.36 5.53 -5.74
C ALA A 99 -7.80 4.44 -6.64
N ARG A 100 -7.99 4.51 -7.95
CA ARG A 100 -7.50 3.46 -8.87
C ARG A 100 -5.97 3.36 -8.88
N ARG A 101 -5.24 4.47 -8.78
CA ARG A 101 -3.77 4.49 -8.71
C ARG A 101 -3.27 3.81 -7.43
N VAL A 102 -3.82 4.22 -6.28
CA VAL A 102 -3.44 3.69 -4.96
C VAL A 102 -3.83 2.22 -4.82
N PHE A 103 -5.05 1.85 -5.22
CA PHE A 103 -5.52 0.46 -5.17
C PHE A 103 -4.73 -0.45 -6.10
N PHE A 104 -4.39 0.00 -7.31
CA PHE A 104 -3.54 -0.80 -8.18
C PHE A 104 -2.14 -1.03 -7.57
N CYS A 105 -1.50 0.03 -7.04
CA CYS A 105 -0.21 -0.10 -6.36
C CYS A 105 -0.28 -1.07 -5.16
N ALA A 106 -1.31 -0.93 -4.31
CA ALA A 106 -1.52 -1.81 -3.17
C ALA A 106 -1.76 -3.26 -3.61
N GLY A 107 -2.66 -3.48 -4.58
CA GLY A 107 -2.98 -4.81 -5.10
C GLY A 107 -1.76 -5.51 -5.69
N LEU A 108 -0.96 -4.80 -6.50
CA LEU A 108 0.28 -5.34 -7.06
C LEU A 108 1.29 -5.71 -5.96
N ALA A 109 1.44 -4.86 -4.94
CA ALA A 109 2.33 -5.12 -3.81
C ALA A 109 1.89 -6.35 -2.99
N TYR A 110 0.59 -6.50 -2.75
CA TYR A 110 0.05 -7.67 -2.06
C TYR A 110 0.18 -8.95 -2.89
N CYS A 111 -0.05 -8.89 -4.21
CA CYS A 111 0.20 -10.04 -5.09
C CYS A 111 1.67 -10.47 -5.05
N PHE A 112 2.61 -9.53 -5.11
CA PHE A 112 4.03 -9.80 -4.99
C PHE A 112 4.38 -10.46 -3.65
N ARG A 113 3.86 -9.92 -2.54
CA ARG A 113 4.01 -10.52 -1.22
C ARG A 113 3.47 -11.95 -1.17
N ALA A 114 2.25 -12.19 -1.64
CA ALA A 114 1.66 -13.53 -1.64
C ALA A 114 2.53 -14.54 -2.41
N LEU A 115 3.08 -14.12 -3.55
CA LEU A 115 4.03 -14.92 -4.33
C LEU A 115 5.29 -15.25 -3.52
N CYS A 116 5.93 -14.23 -2.91
CA CYS A 116 7.15 -14.42 -2.13
C CYS A 116 6.96 -15.36 -0.93
N ILE A 117 5.90 -15.17 -0.14
CA ILE A 117 5.65 -16.01 1.03
C ILE A 117 5.31 -17.44 0.57
N THR A 118 4.64 -17.62 -0.57
CA THR A 118 4.35 -18.96 -1.12
C THR A 118 5.62 -19.70 -1.55
N ILE A 119 6.57 -19.00 -2.17
CA ILE A 119 7.81 -19.59 -2.72
C ILE A 119 8.82 -19.93 -1.62
N PHE A 120 9.06 -19.01 -0.69
CA PHE A 120 10.13 -19.13 0.28
C PHE A 120 9.56 -19.10 1.70
N GLN A 121 10.14 -19.86 2.62
CA GLN A 121 9.67 -19.95 3.99
C GLN A 121 10.86 -19.96 4.95
N VAL A 122 10.72 -19.23 6.05
CA VAL A 122 11.75 -19.12 7.08
C VAL A 122 11.18 -19.49 8.45
N PRO A 123 12.02 -19.93 9.42
CA PRO A 123 11.60 -20.17 10.79
C PRO A 123 11.07 -18.90 11.46
N VAL A 124 10.23 -19.05 12.49
CA VAL A 124 9.65 -17.92 13.22
C VAL A 124 10.74 -17.10 13.94
N PRO A 125 10.72 -15.76 13.85
CA PRO A 125 11.78 -14.86 14.38
C PRO A 125 11.85 -14.78 15.91
N SER A 126 10.83 -15.27 16.63
CA SER A 126 10.81 -15.31 18.09
C SER A 126 10.31 -16.66 18.59
N VAL A 127 11.05 -17.24 19.53
CA VAL A 127 10.68 -18.46 20.27
C VAL A 127 9.45 -18.27 21.16
N ASN A 128 9.12 -17.01 21.48
CA ASN A 128 7.97 -16.64 22.31
C ASN A 128 6.68 -16.47 21.49
N THR A 129 6.75 -16.63 20.17
CA THR A 129 5.58 -16.47 19.30
C THR A 129 4.70 -17.72 19.36
N TYR A 130 3.48 -17.54 19.86
CA TYR A 130 2.47 -18.60 19.85
C TYR A 130 2.00 -18.89 18.42
N CYS A 131 2.01 -20.18 18.04
CA CYS A 131 1.48 -20.69 16.80
C CYS A 131 0.44 -21.77 17.09
N ALA A 132 -0.73 -21.72 16.45
CA ALA A 132 -1.72 -22.78 16.61
C ALA A 132 -1.17 -24.13 16.12
N PRO A 133 -1.68 -25.26 16.64
CA PRO A 133 -1.30 -26.58 16.15
C PRO A 133 -1.59 -26.71 14.64
N LYS A 134 -0.70 -27.41 13.93
CA LYS A 134 -0.89 -27.77 12.52
C LYS A 134 -2.07 -28.74 12.42
N THR A 135 -2.85 -28.61 11.35
CA THR A 135 -4.09 -29.38 11.17
C THR A 135 -3.97 -30.46 10.10
N ASN A 136 -2.74 -30.73 9.65
CA ASN A 136 -2.40 -31.78 8.68
C ASN A 136 -3.24 -31.70 7.39
N GLY A 137 -3.63 -30.50 6.97
CA GLY A 137 -4.31 -30.28 5.69
C GLY A 137 -5.82 -30.52 5.67
N SER A 138 -6.52 -30.53 6.83
CA SER A 138 -8.00 -30.57 6.81
C SER A 138 -8.57 -29.33 6.12
N MET A 139 -9.12 -29.52 4.92
CA MET A 139 -9.61 -28.45 4.04
C MET A 139 -10.74 -27.64 4.69
N GLU A 140 -11.58 -28.27 5.52
CA GLU A 140 -12.65 -27.60 6.24
C GLU A 140 -12.11 -26.63 7.30
N ILE A 141 -11.05 -27.01 8.02
CA ILE A 141 -10.41 -26.17 9.03
C ILE A 141 -9.64 -25.02 8.37
N ILE A 142 -8.97 -25.29 7.26
CA ILE A 142 -8.30 -24.27 6.44
C ILE A 142 -9.32 -23.26 5.91
N ALA A 143 -10.44 -23.71 5.35
CA ALA A 143 -11.52 -22.85 4.85
C ALA A 143 -12.14 -22.01 5.98
N ALA A 144 -12.43 -22.61 7.15
CA ALA A 144 -12.95 -21.91 8.30
C ALA A 144 -11.97 -20.86 8.87
N ARG A 145 -10.66 -21.09 8.71
CA ARG A 145 -9.61 -20.16 9.13
C ARG A 145 -9.46 -19.00 8.15
N VAL A 146 -9.50 -19.27 6.84
CA VAL A 146 -9.54 -18.22 5.79
C VAL A 146 -10.79 -17.36 5.93
N ALA A 147 -11.96 -17.95 6.16
CA ALA A 147 -13.21 -17.21 6.36
C ALA A 147 -13.16 -16.27 7.58
N ARG A 148 -12.56 -16.73 8.69
CA ARG A 148 -12.35 -15.89 9.89
C ARG A 148 -11.33 -14.77 9.65
N MET A 149 -10.26 -15.02 8.88
CA MET A 149 -9.27 -14.00 8.54
C MET A 149 -9.82 -12.94 7.59
N PHE A 150 -10.65 -13.33 6.62
CA PHE A 150 -11.30 -12.41 5.69
C PHE A 150 -12.13 -11.34 6.42
N TRP A 151 -12.83 -11.72 7.50
CA TRP A 151 -13.61 -10.79 8.31
C TRP A 151 -12.76 -9.83 9.18
N SER A 152 -11.49 -10.17 9.44
CA SER A 152 -10.59 -9.38 10.29
C SER A 152 -9.96 -8.16 9.60
N ALA A 153 -10.22 -7.95 8.31
CA ALA A 153 -9.69 -6.84 7.52
C ALA A 153 -8.16 -6.63 7.60
N GLY A 154 -7.40 -7.70 7.88
CA GLY A 154 -5.94 -7.64 8.02
C GLY A 154 -5.42 -7.08 9.36
N ILE A 155 -6.29 -6.83 10.35
CA ILE A 155 -5.88 -6.38 11.70
C ILE A 155 -5.50 -7.61 12.53
N GLU A 156 -4.22 -7.73 12.91
CA GLU A 156 -3.70 -8.89 13.67
C GLU A 156 -4.34 -9.00 15.07
N GLN A 157 -4.72 -7.89 15.71
CA GLN A 157 -5.46 -7.88 16.97
C GLN A 157 -6.89 -8.49 16.89
N LEU A 158 -7.55 -8.43 15.73
CA LEU A 158 -8.87 -9.04 15.51
C LEU A 158 -8.78 -10.51 15.06
N ARG A 159 -7.56 -10.99 14.77
CA ARG A 159 -7.32 -12.41 14.48
C ARG A 159 -7.13 -13.15 15.82
N PRO A 160 -7.81 -14.28 16.05
CA PRO A 160 -7.32 -15.25 17.01
C PRO A 160 -5.91 -15.62 16.53
N ARG A 161 -4.88 -15.30 17.32
CA ARG A 161 -3.46 -15.44 16.95
C ARG A 161 -3.08 -16.90 16.74
N GLU A 162 -3.46 -17.45 15.61
CA GLU A 162 -3.32 -18.88 15.33
C GLU A 162 -2.35 -19.17 14.19
N LEU A 163 -2.16 -18.25 13.23
CA LEU A 163 -1.31 -18.51 12.07
C LEU A 163 0.11 -17.96 12.21
N CYS A 164 1.06 -18.72 11.68
CA CYS A 164 2.49 -18.45 11.68
C CYS A 164 3.02 -18.66 10.26
N GLY A 165 4.12 -18.01 9.91
CA GLY A 165 4.69 -18.06 8.57
C GLY A 165 4.54 -16.78 7.74
N ASP A 166 4.02 -15.70 8.33
CA ASP A 166 4.04 -14.36 7.73
C ASP A 166 5.43 -13.70 7.83
N LEU A 167 6.42 -14.25 7.13
CA LEU A 167 7.83 -13.99 7.44
C LEU A 167 8.69 -13.61 6.23
N ILE A 168 8.08 -13.18 5.13
CA ILE A 168 8.79 -12.65 3.96
C ILE A 168 7.99 -11.50 3.38
N VAL A 169 8.62 -10.35 3.18
CA VAL A 169 7.96 -9.09 2.77
C VAL A 169 6.86 -8.70 3.77
N SER A 170 7.21 -7.88 4.76
CA SER A 170 6.30 -7.50 5.85
C SER A 170 5.05 -6.75 5.37
N GLY A 171 3.88 -7.26 5.73
CA GLY A 171 2.57 -6.74 5.33
C GLY A 171 2.24 -5.44 6.03
N HIS A 172 2.54 -5.37 7.34
CA HIS A 172 2.51 -4.13 8.10
C HIS A 172 3.33 -3.04 7.41
N THR A 173 4.57 -3.37 7.03
CA THR A 173 5.46 -2.43 6.35
C THR A 173 4.90 -2.00 5.00
N LEU A 174 4.41 -2.93 4.18
CA LEU A 174 3.75 -2.62 2.91
C LEU A 174 2.58 -1.66 3.09
N THR A 175 1.68 -1.93 4.02
CA THR A 175 0.49 -1.10 4.29
C THR A 175 0.89 0.28 4.76
N ILE A 176 1.79 0.37 5.75
CA ILE A 176 2.31 1.63 6.31
C ILE A 176 2.89 2.50 5.21
N PHE A 177 3.82 1.97 4.42
CA PHE A 177 4.52 2.77 3.42
C PHE A 177 3.64 3.09 2.20
N THR A 178 2.73 2.20 1.80
CA THR A 178 1.74 2.52 0.75
C THR A 178 0.82 3.67 1.19
N ALA A 179 0.33 3.64 2.43
CA ALA A 179 -0.47 4.71 3.00
C ALA A 179 0.32 6.02 3.16
N PHE A 180 1.57 5.92 3.62
CA PHE A 180 2.48 7.05 3.75
C PHE A 180 2.77 7.73 2.41
N PHE A 181 3.11 6.97 1.35
CA PHE A 181 3.36 7.51 0.02
C PHE A 181 2.10 8.10 -0.61
N THR A 182 0.94 7.47 -0.37
CA THR A 182 -0.37 8.01 -0.78
C THR A 182 -0.57 9.40 -0.17
N PHE A 183 -0.38 9.54 1.14
CA PHE A 183 -0.47 10.85 1.78
C PHE A 183 0.56 11.83 1.22
N LYS A 184 1.83 11.42 1.13
CA LYS A 184 2.94 12.28 0.67
C LYS A 184 2.72 12.81 -0.74
N TYR A 185 2.15 12.00 -1.64
CA TYR A 185 1.95 12.36 -3.04
C TYR A 185 0.64 13.13 -3.28
N TYR A 186 -0.46 12.76 -2.60
CA TYR A 186 -1.80 13.30 -2.87
C TYR A 186 -2.28 14.35 -1.86
N ALA A 187 -1.61 14.54 -0.73
CA ALA A 187 -2.02 15.56 0.23
C ALA A 187 -1.70 16.98 -0.29
N PRO A 188 -2.56 17.98 0.00
CA PRO A 188 -2.28 19.38 -0.29
C PRO A 188 -1.02 19.88 0.42
N LYS A 189 -0.28 20.80 -0.23
CA LYS A 189 0.96 21.40 0.30
C LYS A 189 0.79 22.10 1.66
N LYS A 190 -0.44 22.45 2.05
CA LYS A 190 -0.76 23.04 3.37
C LYS A 190 -0.58 22.05 4.53
N LEU A 191 -0.68 20.74 4.26
CA LEU A 191 -0.57 19.66 5.26
C LEU A 191 0.86 19.14 5.46
N LYS A 192 1.89 19.92 5.08
CA LYS A 192 3.30 19.53 5.20
C LYS A 192 3.70 19.12 6.63
N MET A 193 3.18 19.80 7.65
CA MET A 193 3.46 19.48 9.05
C MET A 193 2.93 18.09 9.45
N VAL A 194 1.74 17.73 8.96
CA VAL A 194 1.17 16.38 9.14
C VAL A 194 2.04 15.33 8.42
N GLY A 195 2.57 15.68 7.24
CA GLY A 195 3.54 14.83 6.54
C GLY A 195 4.80 14.56 7.35
N TYR A 196 5.34 15.56 8.06
CA TYR A 196 6.47 15.36 8.97
C TYR A 196 6.12 14.42 10.12
N LEU A 197 4.94 14.60 10.74
CA LEU A 197 4.45 13.68 11.77
C LEU A 197 4.36 12.25 11.25
N PHE A 198 3.85 12.04 10.03
CA PHE A 198 3.75 10.70 9.43
C PHE A 198 5.10 10.07 9.11
N ASN A 199 6.14 10.85 8.80
CA ASN A 199 7.51 10.32 8.71
C ASN A 199 7.95 9.74 10.06
N VAL A 200 7.74 10.49 11.14
CA VAL A 200 8.12 10.06 12.51
C VAL A 200 7.33 8.82 12.91
N LEU A 201 6.01 8.82 12.68
CA LEU A 201 5.17 7.64 12.94
C LEU A 201 5.64 6.41 12.15
N ALA A 202 5.91 6.53 10.85
CA ALA A 202 6.38 5.42 10.03
C ALA A 202 7.72 4.85 10.54
N PHE A 203 8.65 5.72 10.94
CA PHE A 203 9.92 5.29 11.54
C PHE A 203 9.70 4.56 12.87
N MET A 204 8.88 5.12 13.76
CA MET A 204 8.53 4.46 15.03
C MET A 204 7.85 3.10 14.80
N ALA A 205 6.99 2.98 13.81
CA ALA A 205 6.33 1.72 13.47
C ALA A 205 7.32 0.65 13.00
N VAL A 206 8.33 1.02 12.20
CA VAL A 206 9.43 0.13 11.79
C VAL A 206 10.21 -0.38 12.99
N ILE A 207 10.63 0.52 13.89
CA ILE A 207 11.36 0.15 15.10
C ILE A 207 10.50 -0.79 15.97
N ALA A 208 9.21 -0.49 16.13
CA ALA A 208 8.29 -1.31 16.90
C ALA A 208 8.06 -2.71 16.29
N ILE A 209 8.05 -2.84 14.96
CA ILE A 209 8.00 -4.16 14.27
C ILE A 209 9.22 -5.00 14.66
N LEU A 210 10.41 -4.41 14.57
CA LEU A 210 11.67 -5.10 14.82
C LEU A 210 11.83 -5.48 16.30
N LEU A 211 11.47 -4.57 17.22
CA LEU A 211 11.44 -4.84 18.65
C LEU A 211 10.44 -5.94 19.02
N ALA A 212 9.31 -6.03 18.32
CA ALA A 212 8.33 -7.08 18.56
C ALA A 212 8.80 -8.47 18.09
N ARG A 213 9.90 -8.54 17.32
CA ARG A 213 10.42 -9.76 16.67
C ARG A 213 9.35 -10.57 15.96
N LYS A 214 8.45 -9.86 15.25
CA LYS A 214 7.40 -10.45 14.42
C LYS A 214 7.85 -10.71 12.98
N HIS A 215 8.79 -9.91 12.51
CA HIS A 215 9.40 -9.99 11.19
C HIS A 215 10.92 -9.89 11.34
N TYR A 216 11.66 -10.52 10.45
CA TYR A 216 13.09 -10.27 10.31
C TYR A 216 13.33 -8.87 9.75
N THR A 217 14.51 -8.32 9.98
CA THR A 217 14.92 -7.01 9.45
C THR A 217 14.83 -7.01 7.92
N ILE A 218 15.21 -8.11 7.28
CA ILE A 218 15.11 -8.25 5.83
C ILE A 218 13.67 -8.14 5.32
N ASP A 219 12.69 -8.64 6.07
CA ASP A 219 11.27 -8.58 5.66
C ASP A 219 10.76 -7.14 5.65
N VAL A 220 11.22 -6.33 6.60
CA VAL A 220 10.91 -4.90 6.68
C VAL A 220 11.59 -4.14 5.54
N VAL A 221 12.86 -4.45 5.25
CA VAL A 221 13.58 -3.85 4.12
C VAL A 221 12.91 -4.19 2.79
N LEU A 222 12.52 -5.45 2.59
CA LEU A 222 11.82 -5.88 1.39
C LEU A 222 10.42 -5.25 1.30
N GLY A 223 9.67 -5.17 2.41
CA GLY A 223 8.39 -4.49 2.46
C GLY A 223 8.49 -3.01 2.08
N TYR A 224 9.48 -2.29 2.61
CA TYR A 224 9.74 -0.90 2.22
C TYR A 224 10.14 -0.79 0.74
N THR A 225 11.00 -1.70 0.26
CA THR A 225 11.49 -1.69 -1.12
C THR A 225 10.35 -1.93 -2.11
N VAL A 226 9.52 -2.95 -1.88
CA VAL A 226 8.39 -3.28 -2.76
C VAL A 226 7.37 -2.14 -2.80
N SER A 227 6.95 -1.62 -1.64
CA SER A 227 5.96 -0.53 -1.58
C SER A 227 6.48 0.76 -2.24
N SER A 228 7.73 1.14 -1.97
CA SER A 228 8.33 2.34 -2.58
C SER A 228 8.54 2.19 -4.09
N ARG A 229 9.05 1.04 -4.55
CA ARG A 229 9.34 0.82 -5.98
C ARG A 229 8.06 0.77 -6.81
N ILE A 230 7.06 0.00 -6.39
CA ILE A 230 5.78 -0.06 -7.10
C ILE A 230 5.14 1.33 -7.18
N PHE A 231 5.10 2.06 -6.06
CA PHE A 231 4.51 3.39 -6.05
C PHE A 231 5.28 4.36 -6.95
N MET A 232 6.60 4.45 -6.83
CA MET A 232 7.42 5.37 -7.64
C MET A 232 7.39 5.01 -9.11
N GLU A 233 7.44 3.72 -9.44
CA GLU A 233 7.40 3.22 -10.80
C GLU A 233 6.06 3.52 -11.48
N TYR A 234 4.94 3.28 -10.78
CA TYR A 234 3.62 3.63 -11.30
C TYR A 234 3.54 5.11 -11.66
N HIS A 235 4.00 5.98 -10.76
CA HIS A 235 3.92 7.43 -10.98
C HIS A 235 4.92 7.92 -12.03
N SER A 236 6.09 7.29 -12.16
CA SER A 236 7.05 7.57 -13.24
C SER A 236 6.44 7.22 -14.60
N LEU A 237 5.84 6.03 -14.72
CA LEU A 237 5.16 5.58 -15.93
C LEU A 237 3.95 6.44 -16.26
N MET A 238 3.17 6.84 -15.25
CA MET A 238 2.04 7.76 -15.42
C MET A 238 2.48 9.10 -16.02
N VAL A 239 3.59 9.68 -15.53
CA VAL A 239 4.12 10.92 -16.10
C VAL A 239 4.56 10.70 -17.56
N SER A 240 5.33 9.65 -17.83
CA SER A 240 5.78 9.34 -19.20
C SER A 240 4.63 9.02 -20.16
N TYR A 241 3.53 8.43 -19.68
CA TYR A 241 2.33 8.19 -20.47
C TYR A 241 1.70 9.50 -20.95
N HIS A 242 1.53 10.48 -20.04
CA HIS A 242 0.93 11.77 -20.37
C HIS A 242 1.83 12.66 -21.24
N ASP A 243 3.15 12.47 -21.15
CA ASP A 243 4.13 13.17 -21.99
C ASP A 243 4.37 12.48 -23.36
N GLY A 244 3.68 11.35 -23.64
CA GLY A 244 3.88 10.57 -24.87
C GLY A 244 5.26 9.89 -24.96
N GLY A 245 5.97 9.77 -23.84
CA GLY A 245 7.33 9.26 -23.73
C GLY A 245 7.43 7.89 -23.06
N MET A 246 6.34 7.11 -23.00
CA MET A 246 6.31 5.83 -22.27
C MET A 246 7.36 4.83 -22.79
N ASP A 247 7.54 4.73 -24.10
CA ASP A 247 8.55 3.83 -24.72
C ASP A 247 10.00 4.25 -24.42
N ARG A 248 10.23 5.52 -24.05
CA ARG A 248 11.55 6.04 -23.66
C ARG A 248 11.87 5.78 -22.19
N ASN A 249 10.86 5.51 -21.36
CA ASN A 249 11.04 5.22 -19.95
C ASN A 249 11.41 3.74 -19.81
N ILE A 250 12.61 3.45 -19.28
CA ILE A 250 13.10 2.07 -19.10
C ILE A 250 12.18 1.24 -18.18
N LEU A 251 11.47 1.90 -17.27
CA LEU A 251 10.51 1.23 -16.39
C LEU A 251 9.29 0.66 -17.16
N SER A 252 9.09 1.06 -18.42
CA SER A 252 8.02 0.51 -19.27
C SER A 252 8.24 -0.96 -19.61
N TRP A 253 9.45 -1.49 -19.43
CA TRP A 253 9.78 -2.89 -19.63
C TRP A 253 9.16 -3.82 -18.59
N SER A 254 8.66 -3.28 -17.48
CA SER A 254 7.94 -4.04 -16.49
C SER A 254 6.69 -4.68 -17.08
N TRP A 255 6.46 -5.96 -16.77
CA TRP A 255 5.34 -6.75 -17.31
C TRP A 255 3.95 -6.14 -17.04
N TRP A 256 3.84 -5.30 -16.01
CA TRP A 256 2.61 -4.65 -15.59
C TRP A 256 2.45 -3.22 -16.13
N SER A 257 3.42 -2.70 -16.88
CA SER A 257 3.35 -1.35 -17.47
C SER A 257 2.10 -1.11 -18.35
N PRO A 258 1.55 -2.09 -19.10
CA PRO A 258 0.33 -1.85 -19.90
C PRO A 258 -0.88 -1.47 -19.05
N PHE A 259 -0.93 -1.89 -17.78
CA PHE A 259 -1.99 -1.51 -16.87
C PHE A 259 -1.96 -0.01 -16.53
N VAL A 260 -0.78 0.62 -16.51
CA VAL A 260 -0.68 2.07 -16.30
C VAL A 260 -1.39 2.81 -17.42
N SER A 261 -1.13 2.45 -18.68
CA SER A 261 -1.83 3.02 -19.84
C SER A 261 -3.35 2.83 -19.76
N PHE A 262 -3.82 1.68 -19.26
CA PHE A 262 -5.24 1.43 -19.01
C PHE A 262 -5.82 2.37 -17.93
N PHE A 263 -5.11 2.54 -16.81
CA PHE A 263 -5.55 3.40 -15.70
C PHE A 263 -5.32 4.90 -15.95
N GLU A 264 -4.53 5.32 -16.92
CA GLU A 264 -4.25 6.73 -17.18
C GLU A 264 -5.00 7.31 -18.38
N ARG A 265 -5.66 6.47 -19.19
CA ARG A 265 -6.32 6.85 -20.45
C ARG A 265 -7.32 8.02 -20.36
N ASP A 266 -8.03 8.14 -19.24
CA ASP A 266 -9.01 9.20 -18.98
C ASP A 266 -8.64 10.06 -17.75
N ALA A 267 -7.40 9.96 -17.27
CA ALA A 267 -6.87 10.85 -16.25
C ALA A 267 -6.41 12.17 -16.89
N PRO A 268 -6.53 13.32 -16.20
CA PRO A 268 -5.86 14.53 -16.63
C PRO A 268 -4.34 14.40 -16.43
N PRO A 269 -3.55 15.07 -17.27
CA PRO A 269 -2.10 15.05 -17.18
C PRO A 269 -1.59 15.74 -15.90
N PRO A 270 -0.35 15.45 -15.45
CA PRO A 270 0.19 15.95 -14.19
C PRO A 270 0.13 17.48 -14.00
N HIS A 271 0.27 18.25 -15.08
CA HIS A 271 0.26 19.72 -15.02
C HIS A 271 -1.13 20.31 -14.72
N ILE A 272 -2.20 19.56 -15.01
CA ILE A 272 -3.60 19.93 -14.67
C ILE A 272 -4.04 19.24 -13.36
N PHE A 273 -3.38 18.15 -12.97
CA PHE A 273 -3.69 17.39 -11.76
C PHE A 273 -3.19 18.12 -10.50
N HIS A 274 -4.05 18.93 -9.89
CA HIS A 274 -3.74 19.58 -8.61
C HIS A 274 -4.23 18.74 -7.43
N ASN A 275 -3.52 18.82 -6.31
CA ASN A 275 -3.91 18.12 -5.07
C ASN A 275 -4.79 19.02 -4.21
N HIS A 276 -6.11 18.92 -4.41
CA HIS A 276 -7.12 19.60 -3.61
C HIS A 276 -8.06 18.59 -2.94
N ILE A 277 -8.43 18.90 -1.69
CA ILE A 277 -9.36 18.11 -0.90
C ILE A 277 -10.74 18.78 -0.94
N GLU A 278 -11.73 18.06 -1.44
CA GLU A 278 -13.15 18.35 -1.38
C GLU A 278 -13.78 17.59 -0.21
N TRP A 279 -14.09 18.31 0.87
CA TRP A 279 -14.83 17.73 1.99
C TRP A 279 -16.29 17.45 1.60
N PRO A 280 -16.89 16.34 2.09
CA PRO A 280 -18.32 16.10 1.93
C PRO A 280 -19.15 17.29 2.40
N SER A 281 -20.27 17.57 1.72
CA SER A 281 -21.14 18.71 2.03
C SER A 281 -21.72 18.69 3.46
N SER A 282 -21.68 17.54 4.14
CA SER A 282 -22.07 17.35 5.54
C SER A 282 -21.02 17.83 6.57
N CYS A 283 -19.82 18.23 6.16
CA CYS A 283 -18.76 18.68 7.06
C CYS A 283 -18.94 20.16 7.48
N PRO A 284 -18.72 20.54 8.76
CA PRO A 284 -18.91 21.90 9.24
C PRO A 284 -18.08 22.95 8.48
N ASN A 285 -18.72 24.04 8.06
CA ASN A 285 -18.13 25.12 7.25
C ASN A 285 -16.84 25.75 7.86
N LYS A 286 -16.65 25.69 9.18
CA LYS A 286 -15.42 26.16 9.86
C LYS A 286 -14.18 25.34 9.51
N ILE A 287 -14.33 24.02 9.32
CA ILE A 287 -13.24 23.12 8.94
C ILE A 287 -12.91 23.31 7.45
N ARG A 288 -13.96 23.47 6.62
CA ARG A 288 -13.86 23.72 5.18
C ARG A 288 -13.03 24.97 4.85
N ARG A 289 -13.19 26.08 5.58
CA ARG A 289 -12.47 27.34 5.34
C ARG A 289 -11.02 27.37 5.85
N ARG A 290 -10.66 26.55 6.84
CA ARG A 290 -9.28 26.51 7.38
C ARG A 290 -8.34 25.60 6.59
N ILE A 291 -8.89 24.66 5.82
CA ILE A 291 -8.12 23.58 5.17
C ILE A 291 -8.20 23.65 3.63
N ALA A 292 -9.21 24.30 3.05
CA ALA A 292 -9.25 24.65 1.63
C ALA A 292 -8.08 25.58 1.25
#